data_AF-A0A938KEF7-F1
#
_entry.id   AF-A0A938KEF7-F1
#
_cell.length_a   1.000
_cell.length_b   1.000
_cell.length_c   1.000
_cell.angle_alpha   90.00
_cell.angle_beta   90.00
_cell.angle_gamma   90.00
#
_symmetry.space_group_name_H-M   'P 1'
#
loop_
_entity.id
_entity.type
_entity.pdbx_description
1 polymer ?
#
loop_
_entity_poly.entity_id
_entity_poly.type
_entity_poly.pdbx_seq_one_letter_code
_entity_poly.pdbx_strand_id
1 'polypeptide(L)'
;MIKLRTLVVAAALAATFNSARAEINDYYDGVDNRPIWTTGTYASQPNPNRGRLTFLYAHAFAQTPFNNHYHTIGSYFFVGPSNAPVVVPTNANFRIPEGYTGQPPLTLTPATNGPFVGKLVNRATSEHYSDARISSVHRLLQHVTSTRTNTFGWGSGEYIMFHSSGGRFTNSLDGVVVAMELVQKSPELRVGTATQPEALANPGDRVTMGDGANFEFTPVVWAEPNTAPGTYELKFKLVDVGGGPSPALESGIVTFWYRVVGEPQLTIAKTVMLKMPQVTDGYVLEEAPSVDGPWTPLSTAPTLEVVGSGEGAAQTGLKFLSQSAEAATKVYRLRKL
;
A
#
# COMPACT_ATOMS: atom_id res chain seq x y z
N MET A 1 23.15 -66.87 -22.56
CA MET A 1 23.35 -65.45 -22.93
C MET A 1 22.14 -64.97 -23.73
N ILE A 2 21.75 -63.70 -23.57
CA ILE A 2 20.59 -62.97 -24.16
C ILE A 2 19.31 -63.10 -23.31
N LYS A 3 18.58 -62.06 -22.88
CA LYS A 3 18.84 -60.66 -22.47
C LYS A 3 17.52 -60.26 -21.78
N LEU A 4 17.58 -59.84 -20.52
CA LEU A 4 16.44 -59.32 -19.77
C LEU A 4 15.99 -58.00 -20.43
N ARG A 5 14.75 -57.94 -20.93
CA ARG A 5 14.17 -56.69 -21.45
C ARG A 5 13.48 -55.95 -20.31
N THR A 6 14.18 -55.00 -19.71
CA THR A 6 13.60 -54.02 -18.79
C THR A 6 12.78 -53.02 -19.60
N LEU A 7 11.47 -53.02 -19.39
CA LEU A 7 10.56 -52.01 -19.91
C LEU A 7 10.67 -50.78 -19.00
N VAL A 8 11.30 -49.70 -19.47
CA VAL A 8 11.31 -48.40 -18.77
C VAL A 8 10.14 -47.59 -19.32
N VAL A 9 9.10 -47.42 -18.51
CA VAL A 9 8.02 -46.45 -18.78
C VAL A 9 8.53 -45.09 -18.32
N ALA A 10 8.87 -44.21 -19.26
CA ALA A 10 9.18 -42.83 -18.98
C ALA A 10 7.88 -42.05 -18.75
N ALA A 11 7.58 -41.71 -17.49
CA ALA A 11 6.56 -40.73 -17.16
C ALA A 11 7.10 -39.34 -17.51
N ALA A 12 6.57 -38.74 -18.58
CA ALA A 12 6.83 -37.34 -18.90
C ALA A 12 6.11 -36.46 -17.85
N LEU A 13 6.88 -35.98 -16.88
CA LEU A 13 6.43 -34.91 -15.98
C LEU A 13 6.34 -33.63 -16.82
N ALA A 14 5.12 -33.23 -17.17
CA ALA A 14 4.86 -31.91 -17.70
C ALA A 14 5.12 -30.90 -16.58
N ALA A 15 6.36 -30.40 -16.51
CA ALA A 15 6.68 -29.23 -15.71
C ALA A 15 5.92 -28.05 -16.33
N THR A 16 4.82 -27.66 -15.71
CA THR A 16 4.23 -26.33 -15.91
C THR A 16 5.29 -25.33 -15.45
N PHE A 17 6.04 -24.78 -16.40
CA PHE A 17 6.81 -23.58 -16.16
C PHE A 17 5.81 -22.47 -15.83
N ASN A 18 5.61 -22.20 -14.54
CA ASN A 18 5.19 -20.88 -14.12
C ASN A 18 6.32 -19.95 -14.57
N SER A 19 6.13 -19.29 -15.71
CA SER A 19 6.89 -18.10 -16.05
C SER A 19 6.62 -17.11 -14.91
N ALA A 20 7.51 -17.05 -13.93
CA ALA A 20 7.53 -15.97 -12.98
C ALA A 20 7.63 -14.69 -13.82
N ARG A 21 6.53 -13.94 -13.93
CA ARG A 21 6.61 -12.58 -14.44
C ARG A 21 7.61 -11.88 -13.53
N ALA A 22 8.63 -11.26 -14.11
CA ALA A 22 9.41 -10.30 -13.36
C ALA A 22 8.45 -9.20 -12.97
N GLU A 23 8.09 -9.16 -11.69
CA GLU A 23 7.13 -8.20 -11.19
C GLU A 23 7.85 -6.84 -11.13
N ILE A 24 7.28 -5.82 -11.79
CA ILE A 24 7.74 -4.45 -11.61
C ILE A 24 7.45 -4.10 -10.15
N ASN A 25 8.50 -3.91 -9.34
CA ASN A 25 8.39 -3.45 -7.97
C ASN A 25 7.81 -2.03 -7.89
N ASP A 26 7.25 -1.66 -6.74
CA ASP A 26 6.72 -0.31 -6.52
C ASP A 26 7.85 0.74 -6.43
N TYR A 27 9.03 0.37 -5.93
CA TYR A 27 10.12 1.31 -5.68
C TYR A 27 11.42 0.94 -6.38
N TYR A 28 12.08 1.97 -6.89
CA TYR A 28 13.39 1.85 -7.49
C TYR A 28 14.34 2.98 -7.12
N ASP A 29 15.63 2.70 -7.25
CA ASP A 29 16.69 3.70 -7.17
C ASP A 29 17.46 3.77 -8.48
N GLY A 30 17.80 5.00 -8.88
CA GLY A 30 18.67 5.27 -10.02
C GLY A 30 19.43 6.58 -9.85
N VAL A 31 20.35 6.88 -10.77
CA VAL A 31 21.05 8.17 -10.81
C VAL A 31 20.46 9.04 -11.91
N ASP A 32 20.04 10.25 -11.55
CA ASP A 32 19.52 11.21 -12.50
C ASP A 32 20.65 11.76 -13.40
N ASN A 33 20.51 11.59 -14.71
CA ASN A 33 21.51 12.00 -15.68
C ASN A 33 21.15 13.30 -16.43
N ARG A 34 19.96 13.86 -16.20
CA ARG A 34 19.47 15.00 -16.96
C ARG A 34 20.30 16.24 -16.64
N PRO A 35 20.93 16.91 -17.62
CA PRO A 35 21.80 18.06 -17.38
C PRO A 35 21.06 19.34 -17.00
N ILE A 36 19.97 19.63 -17.70
CA ILE A 36 19.17 20.83 -17.52
C ILE A 36 17.69 20.48 -17.56
N TRP A 37 16.86 21.32 -16.98
CA TRP A 37 15.42 21.25 -17.21
C TRP A 37 15.08 21.82 -18.58
N THR A 38 14.33 21.08 -19.38
CA THR A 38 13.92 21.51 -20.73
C THR A 38 12.54 22.16 -20.75
N THR A 39 11.77 22.04 -19.66
CA THR A 39 10.38 22.51 -19.56
C THR A 39 10.09 23.10 -18.19
N GLY A 40 8.98 23.85 -18.08
CA GLY A 40 8.48 24.41 -16.83
C GLY A 40 9.15 25.72 -16.41
N THR A 41 8.80 26.20 -15.21
CA THR A 41 9.24 27.50 -14.65
C THR A 41 10.77 27.65 -14.58
N TYR A 42 11.49 26.54 -14.41
CA TYR A 42 12.94 26.50 -14.30
C TYR A 42 13.62 25.95 -15.55
N ALA A 43 12.97 26.03 -16.71
CA ALA A 43 13.60 25.65 -17.98
C ALA A 43 14.95 26.36 -18.18
N SER A 44 15.90 25.65 -18.77
CA SER A 44 17.30 26.04 -18.94
C SER A 44 18.15 26.12 -17.66
N GLN A 45 17.56 25.96 -16.47
CA GLN A 45 18.34 25.86 -15.24
C GLN A 45 19.06 24.50 -15.14
N PRO A 46 20.30 24.45 -14.61
CA PRO A 46 20.98 23.21 -14.28
C PRO A 46 20.12 22.32 -13.39
N ASN A 47 20.06 21.02 -13.68
CA ASN A 47 19.30 20.09 -12.84
C ASN A 47 20.05 19.86 -11.51
N PRO A 48 19.47 20.21 -10.35
CA PRO A 48 20.14 20.02 -9.06
C PRO A 48 20.33 18.54 -8.69
N ASN A 49 19.66 17.63 -9.42
CA ASN A 49 19.75 16.19 -9.23
C ASN A 49 20.75 15.49 -10.12
N ARG A 50 21.39 16.17 -11.08
CA ARG A 50 22.36 15.51 -11.96
C ARG A 50 23.47 14.84 -11.14
N GLY A 51 23.64 13.53 -11.33
CA GLY A 51 24.63 12.72 -10.62
C GLY A 51 24.22 12.31 -9.20
N ARG A 52 22.98 12.60 -8.78
CA ARG A 52 22.43 12.18 -7.48
C ARG A 52 21.68 10.86 -7.59
N LEU A 53 21.79 10.03 -6.56
CA LEU A 53 20.83 8.98 -6.28
C LEU A 53 19.42 9.58 -6.19
N THR A 54 18.43 8.84 -6.65
CA THR A 54 17.05 9.29 -6.69
C THR A 54 16.14 8.11 -6.36
N PHE A 55 15.30 8.28 -5.33
CA PHE A 55 14.24 7.34 -5.01
C PHE A 55 13.04 7.57 -5.92
N LEU A 56 12.59 6.50 -6.56
CA LEU A 56 11.57 6.48 -7.60
C LEU A 56 10.41 5.60 -7.17
N TYR A 57 9.20 6.10 -7.39
CA TYR A 57 7.99 5.27 -7.37
C TYR A 57 7.62 4.89 -8.80
N ALA A 58 7.33 3.62 -9.03
CA ALA A 58 7.00 3.06 -10.33
C ALA A 58 5.47 3.00 -10.53
N HIS A 59 4.94 3.87 -11.40
CA HIS A 59 3.57 3.70 -11.87
C HIS A 59 3.53 2.63 -12.96
N ALA A 60 3.15 1.41 -12.58
CA ALA A 60 3.04 0.26 -13.49
C ALA A 60 1.58 0.00 -13.90
N PHE A 61 1.30 0.05 -15.19
CA PHE A 61 0.00 -0.17 -15.80
C PHE A 61 0.06 -1.40 -16.71
N ALA A 62 -0.29 -2.57 -16.18
CA ALA A 62 -0.22 -3.82 -16.92
C ALA A 62 -1.05 -3.83 -18.21
N GLN A 63 -2.19 -3.12 -18.22
CA GLN A 63 -3.11 -3.04 -19.36
C GLN A 63 -2.71 -1.94 -20.36
N THR A 64 -1.97 -0.92 -19.92
CA THR A 64 -1.47 0.16 -20.77
C THR A 64 0.00 0.44 -20.50
N PRO A 65 0.92 -0.49 -20.85
CA PRO A 65 2.34 -0.40 -20.50
C PRO A 65 3.02 0.89 -20.96
N PHE A 66 2.55 1.52 -22.03
CA PHE A 66 3.08 2.81 -22.52
C PHE A 66 2.86 3.99 -21.56
N ASN A 67 1.97 3.84 -20.57
CA ASN A 67 1.77 4.82 -19.51
C ASN A 67 2.74 4.59 -18.34
N ASN A 68 3.56 3.53 -18.37
CA ASN A 68 4.49 3.24 -17.30
C ASN A 68 5.54 4.35 -17.18
N HIS A 69 5.75 4.84 -15.98
CA HIS A 69 6.76 5.86 -15.72
C HIS A 69 7.15 5.91 -14.24
N TYR A 70 8.30 6.52 -13.99
CA TYR A 70 8.72 6.86 -12.65
C TYR A 70 8.18 8.21 -12.19
N HIS A 71 7.66 8.24 -10.97
CA HIS A 71 7.54 9.45 -10.17
C HIS A 71 8.78 9.61 -9.29
N THR A 72 9.37 10.79 -9.34
CA THR A 72 10.54 11.13 -8.53
C THR A 72 10.09 11.62 -7.16
N ILE A 73 10.51 10.94 -6.10
CA ILE A 73 10.16 11.30 -4.72
C ILE A 73 11.40 11.81 -3.96
N GLY A 74 12.51 11.09 -4.00
CA GLY A 74 13.73 11.46 -3.27
C GLY A 74 14.64 12.41 -4.04
N SER A 75 14.18 13.62 -4.36
CA SER A 75 14.96 14.58 -5.17
C SER A 75 15.04 15.98 -4.58
N TYR A 76 16.06 16.72 -4.99
CA TYR A 76 16.13 18.17 -4.79
C TYR A 76 15.27 18.89 -5.81
N PHE A 77 14.74 20.04 -5.45
CA PHE A 77 13.89 20.84 -6.33
C PHE A 77 14.13 22.33 -6.10
N PHE A 78 13.74 23.10 -7.12
CA PHE A 78 13.81 24.54 -7.07
C PHE A 78 12.55 25.14 -6.43
N VAL A 79 12.74 26.13 -5.57
CA VAL A 79 11.69 27.01 -5.05
C VAL A 79 12.05 28.47 -5.29
N GLY A 80 11.04 29.34 -5.24
CA GLY A 80 11.22 30.78 -5.45
C GLY A 80 11.21 31.19 -6.93
N PRO A 81 11.69 32.39 -7.24
CA PRO A 81 11.65 32.93 -8.61
C PRO A 81 12.69 32.27 -9.51
N SER A 82 12.38 32.11 -10.80
CA SER A 82 13.21 31.36 -11.75
C SER A 82 14.57 31.99 -12.08
N ASN A 83 14.73 33.29 -11.83
CA ASN A 83 16.00 34.01 -12.01
C ASN A 83 16.93 33.93 -10.79
N ALA A 84 16.44 33.45 -9.65
CA ALA A 84 17.20 33.23 -8.42
C ALA A 84 16.59 32.08 -7.61
N PRO A 85 16.55 30.86 -8.17
CA PRO A 85 15.90 29.75 -7.50
C PRO A 85 16.74 29.27 -6.30
N VAL A 86 16.06 28.79 -5.26
CA VAL A 86 16.69 28.11 -4.12
C VAL A 86 16.50 26.61 -4.27
N VAL A 87 17.56 25.83 -4.05
CA VAL A 87 17.49 24.38 -4.08
C VAL A 87 17.20 23.85 -2.68
N VAL A 88 16.21 22.98 -2.57
CA VAL A 88 15.76 22.38 -1.30
C VAL A 88 15.65 20.86 -1.45
N PRO A 89 15.89 20.07 -0.38
CA PRO A 89 16.05 18.62 -0.47
C PRO A 89 14.73 17.83 -0.41
N THR A 90 13.61 18.45 -0.02
CA THR A 90 12.27 17.83 -0.04
C THR A 90 11.13 18.84 0.03
N ASN A 91 9.93 18.48 -0.42
CA ASN A 91 8.69 19.27 -0.27
C ASN A 91 7.56 18.39 0.29
N ALA A 92 6.43 19.02 0.60
CA ALA A 92 5.23 18.34 1.10
C ALA A 92 4.63 17.28 0.16
N ASN A 93 4.97 17.30 -1.13
CA ASN A 93 4.51 16.30 -2.11
C ASN A 93 5.43 15.08 -2.18
N PHE A 94 6.66 15.14 -1.66
CA PHE A 94 7.63 14.05 -1.66
C PHE A 94 7.40 13.10 -0.49
N ARG A 95 6.17 12.59 -0.45
CA ARG A 95 5.71 11.60 0.51
C ARG A 95 5.09 10.39 -0.19
N ILE A 96 5.17 9.25 0.48
CA ILE A 96 4.47 8.02 0.16
C ILE A 96 3.41 7.76 1.25
N PRO A 97 2.14 7.50 0.88
CA PRO A 97 1.57 7.59 -0.47
C PRO A 97 1.58 9.01 -1.03
N GLU A 98 1.59 9.13 -2.35
CA GLU A 98 1.72 10.41 -3.05
C GLU A 98 0.57 11.37 -2.72
N GLY A 99 0.91 12.60 -2.34
CA GLY A 99 -0.05 13.51 -1.71
C GLY A 99 -1.27 13.86 -2.57
N TYR A 100 -1.09 13.97 -3.89
CA TYR A 100 -2.18 14.30 -4.82
C TYR A 100 -3.24 13.20 -4.93
N THR A 101 -2.92 11.96 -4.54
CA THR A 101 -3.86 10.84 -4.60
C THR A 101 -4.91 10.89 -3.49
N GLY A 102 -4.67 11.65 -2.42
CA GLY A 102 -5.53 11.67 -1.24
C GLY A 102 -5.60 10.35 -0.48
N GLN A 103 -4.74 9.37 -0.82
CA GLN A 103 -4.73 8.08 -0.15
C GLN A 103 -4.29 8.20 1.31
N PRO A 104 -4.84 7.37 2.21
CA PRO A 104 -4.41 7.34 3.59
C PRO A 104 -2.97 6.83 3.71
N PRO A 105 -2.27 7.09 4.83
CA PRO A 105 -0.97 6.47 5.13
C PRO A 105 -0.99 4.94 5.04
N LEU A 106 0.18 4.35 4.82
CA LEU A 106 0.36 2.89 4.73
C LEU A 106 0.07 2.19 6.05
N THR A 107 -0.78 1.16 6.03
CA THR A 107 -1.17 0.47 7.26
C THR A 107 -0.05 -0.45 7.78
N LEU A 108 0.35 -0.25 9.04
CA LEU A 108 1.13 -1.26 9.77
C LEU A 108 0.20 -2.36 10.23
N THR A 109 0.52 -3.60 9.89
CA THR A 109 -0.35 -4.75 10.12
C THR A 109 0.30 -5.78 11.04
N PRO A 110 -0.46 -6.54 11.83
CA PRO A 110 0.10 -7.56 12.70
C PRO A 110 0.92 -8.60 11.92
N ALA A 111 2.17 -8.80 12.32
CA ALA A 111 3.01 -9.88 11.84
C ALA A 111 2.66 -11.18 12.56
N THR A 112 2.47 -12.24 11.76
CA THR A 112 2.08 -13.59 12.23
C THR A 112 3.22 -14.59 12.19
N ASN A 113 4.38 -14.22 11.65
CA ASN A 113 5.55 -15.07 11.51
C ASN A 113 6.86 -14.26 11.58
N GLY A 114 7.98 -14.98 11.73
CA GLY A 114 9.32 -14.39 11.73
C GLY A 114 9.67 -13.61 12.99
N PRO A 115 10.74 -12.79 12.96
CA PRO A 115 11.26 -12.09 14.13
C PRO A 115 10.36 -10.96 14.65
N PHE A 116 9.30 -10.61 13.92
CA PHE A 116 8.38 -9.53 14.26
C PHE A 116 7.02 -10.03 14.77
N VAL A 117 6.86 -11.32 15.10
CA VAL A 117 5.59 -11.85 15.61
C VAL A 117 5.06 -10.99 16.75
N GLY A 118 3.79 -10.59 16.64
CA GLY A 118 3.12 -9.74 17.61
C GLY A 118 3.45 -8.24 17.50
N LYS A 119 4.24 -7.81 16.51
CA LYS A 119 4.46 -6.40 16.17
C LYS A 119 3.55 -5.99 15.01
N LEU A 120 3.34 -4.68 14.87
CA LEU A 120 2.71 -4.09 13.69
C LEU A 120 3.80 -3.75 12.68
N VAL A 121 3.75 -4.28 11.47
CA VAL A 121 4.82 -4.15 10.45
C VAL A 121 4.28 -3.66 9.11
N ASN A 122 5.10 -2.97 8.34
CA ASN A 122 4.84 -2.76 6.92
C ASN A 122 4.94 -4.10 6.18
N ARG A 123 3.99 -4.37 5.28
CA ARG A 123 4.02 -5.53 4.40
C ARG A 123 3.25 -5.22 3.13
N ALA A 124 3.52 -5.98 2.07
CA ALA A 124 2.68 -5.97 0.89
C ALA A 124 1.24 -6.37 1.27
N THR A 125 0.28 -5.53 0.90
CA THR A 125 -1.16 -5.74 1.06
C THR A 125 -1.86 -5.38 -0.24
N SER A 126 -3.19 -5.26 -0.23
CA SER A 126 -3.94 -4.69 -1.34
C SER A 126 -3.89 -3.15 -1.40
N GLU A 127 -3.32 -2.48 -0.39
CA GLU A 127 -3.08 -1.03 -0.45
C GLU A 127 -2.03 -0.74 -1.52
N HIS A 128 -2.26 0.28 -2.35
CA HIS A 128 -1.21 0.84 -3.20
C HIS A 128 -0.01 1.25 -2.36
N TYR A 129 1.21 1.22 -2.91
CA TYR A 129 2.44 1.59 -2.22
C TYR A 129 2.84 0.66 -1.06
N SER A 130 2.13 -0.45 -0.82
CA SER A 130 2.40 -1.27 0.37
C SER A 130 3.56 -2.26 0.19
N ASP A 131 3.97 -2.54 -1.05
CA ASP A 131 5.14 -3.38 -1.31
C ASP A 131 6.42 -2.58 -1.15
N ALA A 132 7.02 -2.68 0.04
CA ALA A 132 8.24 -1.96 0.40
C ALA A 132 9.51 -2.42 -0.32
N ARG A 133 9.46 -3.37 -1.26
CA ARG A 133 10.65 -3.78 -2.03
C ARG A 133 11.18 -2.61 -2.85
N ILE A 134 12.45 -2.28 -2.62
CA ILE A 134 13.22 -1.27 -3.35
C ILE A 134 14.26 -1.99 -4.20
N SER A 135 14.40 -1.61 -5.47
CA SER A 135 15.34 -2.25 -6.39
C SER A 135 16.14 -1.25 -7.20
N SER A 136 17.32 -1.65 -7.65
CA SER A 136 17.99 -0.88 -8.71
C SER A 136 17.16 -0.87 -9.98
N VAL A 137 17.07 0.28 -10.67
CA VAL A 137 16.47 0.36 -12.01
C VAL A 137 17.14 -0.63 -12.99
N HIS A 138 18.42 -0.97 -12.79
CA HIS A 138 19.15 -1.93 -13.64
C HIS A 138 18.69 -3.38 -13.44
N ARG A 139 17.88 -3.71 -12.43
CA ARG A 139 17.20 -5.02 -12.38
C ARG A 139 16.18 -5.20 -13.50
N LEU A 140 15.72 -4.10 -14.12
CA LEU A 140 14.95 -4.15 -15.34
C LEU A 140 15.82 -4.38 -16.60
N LEU A 141 17.14 -4.18 -16.51
CA LEU A 141 18.07 -4.29 -17.66
C LEU A 141 18.03 -5.68 -18.30
N GLN A 142 17.99 -6.72 -17.47
CA GLN A 142 17.88 -8.12 -17.93
C GLN A 142 16.60 -8.39 -18.76
N HIS A 143 15.57 -7.56 -18.61
CA HIS A 143 14.31 -7.64 -19.33
C HIS A 143 14.28 -6.76 -20.59
N VAL A 144 15.27 -5.89 -20.81
CA VAL A 144 15.36 -5.01 -21.99
C VAL A 144 16.48 -5.35 -22.96
N THR A 145 17.51 -6.10 -22.55
CA THR A 145 18.53 -6.59 -23.49
C THR A 145 17.94 -7.70 -24.36
N SER A 146 17.78 -7.41 -25.65
CA SER A 146 17.17 -8.28 -26.66
C SER A 146 17.93 -9.61 -26.78
N THR A 147 17.26 -10.72 -26.48
CA THR A 147 17.62 -12.06 -26.96
C THR A 147 16.35 -12.71 -27.51
N ARG A 148 16.47 -13.66 -28.46
CA ARG A 148 15.31 -14.42 -29.01
C ARG A 148 14.49 -15.15 -27.93
N THR A 149 15.01 -15.26 -26.71
CA THR A 149 14.44 -15.96 -25.56
C THR A 149 13.94 -15.02 -24.47
N ASN A 150 14.10 -13.69 -24.60
CA ASN A 150 13.57 -12.74 -23.63
C ASN A 150 12.04 -12.65 -23.77
N THR A 151 11.33 -13.06 -22.73
CA THR A 151 9.86 -13.13 -22.67
C THR A 151 9.19 -11.75 -22.64
N PHE A 152 9.92 -10.67 -22.34
CA PHE A 152 9.38 -9.32 -22.13
C PHE A 152 9.65 -8.41 -23.34
N GLY A 153 10.88 -8.30 -23.83
CA GLY A 153 11.19 -7.66 -25.13
C GLY A 153 10.74 -6.20 -25.29
N TRP A 154 10.83 -5.67 -26.52
CA TRP A 154 10.43 -4.29 -26.84
C TRP A 154 8.92 -4.11 -26.64
N GLY A 155 8.53 -3.03 -25.95
CA GLY A 155 7.11 -2.72 -25.66
C GLY A 155 6.52 -3.38 -24.42
N SER A 156 7.27 -4.21 -23.69
CA SER A 156 6.87 -4.67 -22.36
C SER A 156 6.80 -3.55 -21.33
N GLY A 157 6.09 -3.78 -20.22
CA GLY A 157 6.01 -2.83 -19.12
C GLY A 157 7.37 -2.52 -18.51
N GLU A 158 8.24 -3.52 -18.41
CA GLU A 158 9.61 -3.42 -17.91
C GLU A 158 10.45 -2.57 -18.87
N TYR A 159 10.30 -2.80 -20.18
CA TYR A 159 10.99 -2.00 -21.19
C TYR A 159 10.58 -0.53 -21.17
N ILE A 160 9.28 -0.26 -21.12
CA ILE A 160 8.78 1.11 -21.05
C ILE A 160 9.21 1.78 -19.74
N MET A 161 9.10 1.07 -18.62
CA MET A 161 9.47 1.61 -17.31
C MET A 161 10.96 2.00 -17.28
N PHE A 162 11.86 1.09 -17.69
CA PHE A 162 13.30 1.34 -17.71
C PHE A 162 13.69 2.54 -18.58
N HIS A 163 13.07 2.70 -19.76
CA HIS A 163 13.34 3.82 -20.66
C HIS A 163 12.47 5.06 -20.40
N SER A 164 11.62 5.04 -19.36
CA SER A 164 10.74 6.16 -19.05
C SER A 164 11.53 7.44 -18.76
N SER A 165 10.85 8.59 -18.90
CA SER A 165 11.51 9.90 -18.80
C SER A 165 12.69 10.12 -19.76
N GLY A 166 12.77 9.37 -20.87
CA GLY A 166 13.84 9.44 -21.86
C GLY A 166 15.14 8.79 -21.39
N GLY A 167 15.07 7.76 -20.54
CA GLY A 167 16.27 7.10 -19.96
C GLY A 167 16.97 7.96 -18.91
N ARG A 168 16.22 8.82 -18.21
CA ARG A 168 16.78 9.76 -17.22
C ARG A 168 17.57 9.08 -16.09
N PHE A 169 17.18 7.86 -15.73
CA PHE A 169 17.72 7.15 -14.57
C PHE A 169 18.62 5.96 -14.96
N THR A 170 18.90 5.75 -16.24
CA THR A 170 19.57 4.53 -16.74
C THR A 170 21.09 4.59 -16.72
N ASN A 171 21.69 5.67 -16.21
CA ASN A 171 23.15 5.79 -16.09
C ASN A 171 23.73 4.62 -15.30
N SER A 172 24.98 4.24 -15.60
CA SER A 172 25.66 3.18 -14.86
C SER A 172 25.73 3.52 -13.36
N LEU A 173 25.52 2.49 -12.54
CA LEU A 173 25.73 2.49 -11.09
C LEU A 173 26.97 1.67 -10.70
N ASP A 174 27.90 1.47 -11.64
CA ASP A 174 29.15 0.75 -11.38
C ASP A 174 29.97 1.47 -10.29
N GLY A 175 30.39 0.71 -9.27
CA GLY A 175 31.15 1.23 -8.14
C GLY A 175 30.34 2.05 -7.12
N VAL A 176 29.02 2.20 -7.33
CA VAL A 176 28.09 2.76 -6.34
C VAL A 176 27.64 1.65 -5.40
N VAL A 177 27.67 1.91 -4.09
CA VAL A 177 27.04 1.03 -3.10
C VAL A 177 25.96 1.84 -2.40
N VAL A 178 24.70 1.47 -2.60
CA VAL A 178 23.57 2.25 -2.10
C VAL A 178 23.29 1.87 -0.66
N ALA A 179 23.12 2.88 0.19
CA ALA A 179 22.62 2.72 1.55
C ALA A 179 21.44 3.66 1.81
N MET A 180 20.50 3.18 2.64
CA MET A 180 19.45 3.99 3.22
C MET A 180 20.00 4.64 4.51
N GLU A 181 20.00 5.97 4.56
CA GLU A 181 20.36 6.75 5.75
C GLU A 181 19.10 7.31 6.42
N LEU A 182 18.94 7.03 7.72
CA LEU A 182 17.83 7.57 8.50
C LEU A 182 18.02 9.08 8.70
N VAL A 183 16.99 9.86 8.36
CA VAL A 183 16.96 11.32 8.62
C VAL A 183 16.14 11.60 9.89
N GLN A 184 14.95 11.03 9.98
CA GLN A 184 14.04 11.21 11.11
C GLN A 184 13.00 10.10 11.12
N LYS A 185 12.47 9.74 12.28
CA LYS A 185 11.28 8.89 12.40
C LYS A 185 10.43 9.28 13.60
N SER A 186 9.14 8.98 13.56
CA SER A 186 8.29 9.02 14.76
C SER A 186 8.89 8.13 15.87
N PRO A 187 8.84 8.54 17.15
CA PRO A 187 9.43 7.77 18.26
C PRO A 187 8.94 6.32 18.39
N GLU A 188 7.69 6.08 17.99
CA GLU A 188 7.01 4.80 18.05
C GLU A 188 7.50 3.83 16.97
N LEU A 189 8.10 4.34 15.89
CA LEU A 189 8.61 3.51 14.81
C LEU A 189 9.99 2.96 15.14
N ARG A 190 10.21 1.73 14.69
CA ARG A 190 11.50 1.07 14.59
C ARG A 190 11.74 0.69 13.14
N VAL A 191 12.98 0.79 12.70
CA VAL A 191 13.33 0.61 11.30
C VAL A 191 14.60 -0.22 11.19
N GLY A 192 14.58 -1.18 10.28
CA GLY A 192 15.74 -2.03 10.02
C GLY A 192 15.46 -3.00 8.89
N THR A 193 15.93 -4.23 9.06
CA THR A 193 15.76 -5.33 8.10
C THR A 193 15.23 -6.57 8.80
N ALA A 194 14.91 -7.61 8.03
CA ALA A 194 14.52 -8.90 8.60
C ALA A 194 15.58 -9.51 9.53
N THR A 195 16.87 -9.23 9.29
CA THR A 195 17.98 -9.78 10.08
C THR A 195 18.53 -8.80 11.11
N GLN A 196 18.28 -7.50 10.94
CA GLN A 196 18.69 -6.44 11.86
C GLN A 196 17.48 -5.51 12.13
N PRO A 197 16.53 -5.91 12.99
CA PRO A 197 15.25 -5.23 13.21
C PRO A 197 15.31 -3.75 13.59
N GLU A 198 16.44 -3.29 14.14
CA GLU A 198 16.66 -1.91 14.59
C GLU A 198 17.96 -1.32 14.02
N ALA A 199 18.33 -1.67 12.78
CA ALA A 199 19.53 -1.15 12.13
C ALA A 199 19.55 0.38 11.98
N LEU A 200 18.38 1.03 11.99
CA LEU A 200 18.20 2.47 11.83
C LEU A 200 17.54 3.05 13.09
N ALA A 201 18.32 3.19 14.17
CA ALA A 201 17.82 3.64 15.47
C ALA A 201 17.85 5.17 15.59
N ASN A 202 18.93 5.79 15.14
CA ASN A 202 19.24 7.21 15.28
C ASN A 202 19.42 7.90 13.91
N PRO A 203 19.11 9.20 13.80
CA PRO A 203 19.46 9.98 12.61
C PRO A 203 20.95 9.83 12.25
N GLY A 204 21.24 9.58 10.98
CA GLY A 204 22.57 9.29 10.46
C GLY A 204 22.94 7.81 10.44
N ASP A 205 22.19 6.93 11.12
CA ASP A 205 22.37 5.48 10.97
C ASP A 205 22.09 5.06 9.53
N ARG A 206 22.80 4.01 9.09
CA ARG A 206 22.75 3.53 7.71
C ARG A 206 22.58 2.02 7.65
N VAL A 207 21.86 1.57 6.62
CA VAL A 207 21.82 0.18 6.21
C VAL A 207 22.15 0.07 4.72
N THR A 208 23.15 -0.76 4.40
CA THR A 208 23.54 -1.02 3.01
C THR A 208 22.43 -1.82 2.33
N MET A 209 21.95 -1.30 1.19
CA MET A 209 20.92 -1.92 0.37
C MET A 209 21.56 -2.88 -0.65
N GLY A 210 22.74 -2.51 -1.16
CA GLY A 210 23.58 -3.38 -1.99
C GLY A 210 24.35 -2.62 -3.06
N ASP A 211 24.98 -3.37 -3.96
CA ASP A 211 25.71 -2.82 -5.09
C ASP A 211 24.75 -2.23 -6.13
N GLY A 212 25.02 -1.02 -6.58
CA GLY A 212 24.05 -0.15 -7.24
C GLY A 212 23.36 -0.75 -8.46
N ALA A 213 24.02 -1.63 -9.22
CA ALA A 213 23.42 -2.25 -10.41
C ALA A 213 22.55 -3.49 -10.12
N ASN A 214 22.69 -4.13 -8.95
CA ASN A 214 22.03 -5.41 -8.68
C ASN A 214 21.73 -5.59 -7.19
N PHE A 215 20.75 -4.84 -6.69
CA PHE A 215 20.22 -5.03 -5.36
C PHE A 215 18.70 -5.03 -5.35
N GLU A 216 18.15 -5.79 -4.40
CA GLU A 216 16.76 -5.71 -3.98
C GLU A 216 16.78 -5.67 -2.45
N PHE A 217 16.11 -4.68 -1.87
CA PHE A 217 16.15 -4.38 -0.46
C PHE A 217 14.73 -4.12 0.05
N THR A 218 14.38 -4.74 1.18
CA THR A 218 13.07 -4.54 1.81
C THR A 218 13.28 -4.00 3.23
N PRO A 219 13.08 -2.69 3.46
CA PRO A 219 13.09 -2.14 4.81
C PRO A 219 11.92 -2.70 5.59
N VAL A 220 12.16 -3.03 6.85
CA VAL A 220 11.11 -3.34 7.81
C VAL A 220 10.91 -2.14 8.72
N VAL A 221 9.72 -1.56 8.66
CA VAL A 221 9.21 -0.53 9.56
C VAL A 221 8.18 -1.19 10.45
N TRP A 222 8.36 -1.05 11.75
CA TRP A 222 7.46 -1.69 12.71
C TRP A 222 7.21 -0.84 13.96
N ALA A 223 6.13 -1.18 14.66
CA ALA A 223 5.71 -0.57 15.91
C ALA A 223 5.24 -1.65 16.90
N GLU A 224 5.16 -1.27 18.17
CA GLU A 224 4.61 -2.14 19.22
C GLU A 224 3.10 -2.41 18.99
N PRO A 225 2.57 -3.58 19.39
CA PRO A 225 1.16 -3.92 19.15
C PRO A 225 0.17 -2.96 19.80
N ASN A 226 0.57 -2.29 20.89
CA ASN A 226 -0.23 -1.33 21.63
C ASN A 226 0.04 0.13 21.24
N THR A 227 0.77 0.37 20.15
CA THR A 227 0.95 1.73 19.63
C THR A 227 -0.41 2.37 19.35
N ALA A 228 -0.58 3.62 19.78
CA ALA A 228 -1.84 4.33 19.65
C ALA A 228 -2.27 4.44 18.17
N PRO A 229 -3.58 4.47 17.86
CA PRO A 229 -4.03 4.75 16.51
C PRO A 229 -3.59 6.15 16.07
N GLY A 230 -3.05 6.29 14.86
CA GLY A 230 -2.53 7.56 14.38
C GLY A 230 -1.67 7.44 13.12
N THR A 231 -1.16 8.59 12.66
CA THR A 231 -0.22 8.70 11.54
C THR A 231 1.20 8.88 12.06
N TYR A 232 2.13 8.15 11.47
CA TYR A 232 3.54 8.11 11.83
C TYR A 232 4.39 8.38 10.59
N GLU A 233 5.56 8.97 10.79
CA GLU A 233 6.42 9.42 9.69
C GLU A 233 7.80 8.76 9.78
N LEU A 234 8.31 8.33 8.62
CA LEU A 234 9.70 7.93 8.41
C LEU A 234 10.29 8.82 7.32
N LYS A 235 11.43 9.44 7.60
CA LYS A 235 12.23 10.20 6.63
C LYS A 235 13.59 9.56 6.47
N PHE A 236 13.99 9.33 5.23
CA PHE A 236 15.32 8.84 4.89
C PHE A 236 15.85 9.51 3.64
N LYS A 237 17.14 9.31 3.36
CA LYS A 237 17.75 9.62 2.06
C LYS A 237 18.63 8.45 1.62
N LEU A 238 18.94 8.39 0.35
CA LEU A 238 19.89 7.45 -0.24
C LEU A 238 21.27 8.09 -0.28
N VAL A 239 22.29 7.31 0.07
CA VAL A 239 23.68 7.73 0.02
C VAL A 239 24.53 6.66 -0.65
N ASP A 240 25.58 7.09 -1.33
CA ASP A 240 26.63 6.18 -1.83
C ASP A 240 27.69 5.97 -0.74
N VAL A 241 27.94 4.71 -0.40
CA VAL A 241 28.97 4.28 0.57
C VAL A 241 30.10 3.47 -0.07
N GLY A 242 30.11 3.35 -1.40
CA GLY A 242 31.06 2.52 -2.14
C GLY A 242 32.46 3.13 -2.25
N GLY A 243 32.58 4.46 -2.13
CA GLY A 243 33.87 5.16 -2.17
C GLY A 243 34.58 5.10 -3.51
N GLY A 244 33.86 4.82 -4.61
CA GLY A 244 34.41 4.77 -5.97
C GLY A 244 34.95 6.13 -6.47
N PRO A 245 35.62 6.15 -7.63
CA PRO A 245 36.27 7.36 -8.16
C PRO A 245 35.29 8.45 -8.63
N SER A 246 34.00 8.13 -8.75
CA SER A 246 32.93 9.07 -9.09
C SER A 246 31.68 8.69 -8.31
N PRO A 247 31.66 8.96 -6.99
CA PRO A 247 30.56 8.52 -6.15
C PRO A 247 29.28 9.25 -6.54
N ALA A 248 28.16 8.53 -6.46
CA ALA A 248 26.86 9.16 -6.64
C ALA A 248 26.61 10.12 -5.46
N LEU A 249 26.07 11.29 -5.77
CA LEU A 249 25.68 12.26 -4.75
C LEU A 249 24.42 11.80 -4.02
N GLU A 250 24.22 12.25 -2.78
CA GLU A 250 23.04 11.89 -1.99
C GLU A 250 21.72 12.35 -2.63
N SER A 251 20.65 11.59 -2.37
CA SER A 251 19.31 11.92 -2.82
C SER A 251 18.68 13.06 -2.00
N GLY A 252 17.52 13.55 -2.46
CA GLY A 252 16.63 14.32 -1.60
C GLY A 252 16.05 13.46 -0.47
N ILE A 253 15.30 14.08 0.44
CA ILE A 253 14.64 13.39 1.56
C ILE A 253 13.31 12.81 1.10
N VAL A 254 13.18 11.49 1.28
CA VAL A 254 11.95 10.72 1.05
C VAL A 254 11.18 10.65 2.35
N THR A 255 9.87 10.86 2.28
CA THR A 255 8.97 10.70 3.43
C THR A 255 8.03 9.52 3.20
N PHE A 256 7.92 8.60 4.16
CA PHE A 256 6.87 7.59 4.21
C PHE A 256 5.94 7.91 5.36
N TRP A 257 4.64 7.88 5.09
CA TRP A 257 3.60 7.95 6.09
C TRP A 257 3.03 6.57 6.34
N TYR A 258 3.06 6.17 7.59
CA TYR A 258 2.44 4.95 8.10
C TYR A 258 1.26 5.29 8.98
N ARG A 259 0.35 4.35 9.18
CA ARG A 259 -0.71 4.43 10.18
C ARG A 259 -0.79 3.17 11.00
N VAL A 260 -1.11 3.36 12.27
CA VAL A 260 -1.70 2.33 13.11
C VAL A 260 -3.21 2.55 13.10
N VAL A 261 -3.94 1.54 12.66
CA VAL A 261 -5.41 1.54 12.70
C VAL A 261 -5.87 1.07 14.07
N GLY A 262 -6.86 1.76 14.64
CA GLY A 262 -7.48 1.33 15.90
C GLY A 262 -8.26 0.04 15.73
N GLU A 263 -8.60 -0.58 16.86
CA GLU A 263 -9.46 -1.76 16.85
C GLU A 263 -10.75 -1.46 16.07
N PRO A 264 -11.16 -2.39 15.18
CA PRO A 264 -12.39 -2.21 14.42
C PRO A 264 -13.55 -2.00 15.40
N GLN A 265 -14.15 -0.80 15.35
CA GLN A 265 -15.33 -0.50 16.15
C GLN A 265 -16.51 -1.20 15.51
N LEU A 266 -16.94 -2.32 16.11
CA LEU A 266 -18.09 -3.06 15.66
C LEU A 266 -19.35 -2.38 16.22
N THR A 267 -19.93 -1.48 15.44
CA THR A 267 -21.23 -0.88 15.78
C THR A 267 -22.31 -1.90 15.49
N ILE A 268 -22.65 -2.73 16.48
CA ILE A 268 -23.86 -3.57 16.40
C ILE A 268 -25.06 -2.63 16.44
N ALA A 269 -25.83 -2.57 15.35
CA ALA A 269 -27.09 -1.83 15.33
C ALA A 269 -27.99 -2.34 16.48
N LYS A 270 -28.49 -1.43 17.32
CA LYS A 270 -29.39 -1.77 18.43
C LYS A 270 -30.57 -2.58 17.90
N THR A 271 -30.77 -3.78 18.45
CA THR A 271 -32.02 -4.53 18.27
C THR A 271 -33.15 -3.73 18.92
N VAL A 272 -34.14 -3.30 18.13
CA VAL A 272 -35.35 -2.64 18.67
C VAL A 272 -36.37 -3.72 19.01
N MET A 273 -36.66 -3.89 20.30
CA MET A 273 -37.79 -4.69 20.75
C MET A 273 -39.06 -3.84 20.68
N LEU A 274 -39.97 -4.16 19.77
CA LEU A 274 -41.29 -3.54 19.71
C LEU A 274 -42.21 -4.25 20.72
N LYS A 275 -42.47 -3.62 21.86
CA LYS A 275 -43.53 -4.05 22.77
C LYS A 275 -44.85 -3.45 22.26
N MET A 276 -45.59 -4.23 21.48
CA MET A 276 -46.92 -3.78 21.04
C MET A 276 -47.89 -3.84 22.23
N PRO A 277 -48.84 -2.89 22.36
CA PRO A 277 -49.93 -3.03 23.31
C PRO A 277 -50.62 -4.37 23.07
N GLN A 278 -51.08 -5.03 24.14
CA GLN A 278 -51.94 -6.21 23.97
C GLN A 278 -53.05 -5.81 23.00
N VAL A 279 -53.09 -6.47 21.86
CA VAL A 279 -54.19 -6.34 20.90
C VAL A 279 -55.37 -7.04 21.54
N THR A 280 -56.07 -6.32 22.42
CA THR A 280 -57.34 -6.78 22.98
C THR A 280 -58.40 -6.69 21.88
N ASP A 281 -59.03 -7.85 21.64
CA ASP A 281 -60.15 -8.17 20.77
C ASP A 281 -60.22 -7.52 19.38
N GLY A 282 -59.98 -8.36 18.37
CA GLY A 282 -60.47 -8.15 17.01
C GLY A 282 -59.52 -7.48 16.05
N TYR A 283 -58.20 -7.53 16.24
CA TYR A 283 -57.23 -7.10 15.23
C TYR A 283 -56.11 -8.13 15.03
N VAL A 284 -55.58 -8.21 13.81
CA VAL A 284 -54.43 -9.05 13.41
C VAL A 284 -53.35 -8.17 12.79
N LEU A 285 -52.10 -8.44 13.15
CA LEU A 285 -50.93 -7.87 12.49
C LEU A 285 -50.59 -8.72 11.27
N GLU A 286 -50.48 -8.08 10.10
CA GLU A 286 -50.09 -8.74 8.86
C GLU A 286 -49.08 -7.89 8.09
N GLU A 287 -48.26 -8.54 7.25
CA GLU A 287 -47.33 -7.85 6.37
C GLU A 287 -48.12 -7.01 5.35
N ALA A 288 -47.84 -5.71 5.31
CA ALA A 288 -48.43 -4.78 4.36
C ALA A 288 -47.65 -4.83 3.04
N PRO A 289 -48.33 -4.92 1.90
CA PRO A 289 -47.65 -5.04 0.60
C PRO A 289 -46.98 -3.74 0.14
N SER A 290 -47.31 -2.58 0.73
CA SER A 290 -46.65 -1.29 0.49
C SER A 290 -46.91 -0.28 1.61
N VAL A 291 -46.18 0.84 1.60
CA VAL A 291 -46.39 1.99 2.51
C VAL A 291 -47.56 2.90 2.09
N ASP A 292 -47.98 2.88 0.81
CA ASP A 292 -48.86 3.92 0.22
C ASP A 292 -50.35 3.53 0.04
N GLY A 293 -50.86 2.55 0.79
CA GLY A 293 -52.28 2.15 0.73
C GLY A 293 -53.25 3.16 1.38
N PRO A 294 -54.58 2.97 1.21
CA PRO A 294 -55.59 3.78 1.89
C PRO A 294 -55.64 3.39 3.38
N TRP A 295 -54.74 3.96 4.17
CA TRP A 295 -54.62 3.68 5.60
C TRP A 295 -55.41 4.71 6.41
N THR A 296 -56.18 4.25 7.40
CA THR A 296 -56.72 5.13 8.44
C THR A 296 -55.69 5.23 9.56
N PRO A 297 -55.16 6.42 9.87
CA PRO A 297 -54.22 6.58 10.98
C PRO A 297 -54.90 6.19 12.29
N LEU A 298 -54.18 5.45 13.15
CA LEU A 298 -54.60 5.31 14.54
C LEU A 298 -54.44 6.68 15.22
N SER A 299 -55.51 7.17 15.85
CA SER A 299 -55.52 8.47 16.53
C SER A 299 -54.67 8.49 17.81
N THR A 300 -54.23 7.31 18.27
CA THR A 300 -53.28 7.15 19.38
C THR A 300 -52.15 6.24 18.92
N ALA A 301 -50.94 6.80 18.83
CA ALA A 301 -49.74 6.02 18.51
C ALA A 301 -49.45 5.05 19.68
N PRO A 302 -49.11 3.79 19.42
CA PRO A 302 -48.59 2.92 20.46
C PRO A 302 -47.31 3.53 21.04
N THR A 303 -47.18 3.49 22.36
CA THR A 303 -46.01 4.02 23.06
C THR A 303 -44.82 3.10 22.80
N LEU A 304 -43.75 3.63 22.20
CA LEU A 304 -42.50 2.90 22.02
C LEU A 304 -41.69 2.98 23.33
N GLU A 305 -41.58 1.87 24.07
CA GLU A 305 -40.63 1.77 25.17
C GLU A 305 -39.27 1.27 24.65
N VAL A 306 -38.22 2.07 24.84
CA VAL A 306 -36.84 1.64 24.60
C VAL A 306 -36.40 0.81 25.81
N VAL A 307 -36.39 -0.51 25.66
CA VAL A 307 -35.81 -1.39 26.69
C VAL A 307 -34.30 -1.41 26.52
N GLY A 308 -33.57 -0.87 27.50
CA GLY A 308 -32.11 -1.00 27.59
C GLY A 308 -31.72 -2.48 27.68
N SER A 309 -30.62 -2.86 27.04
CA SER A 309 -30.10 -4.24 27.03
C SER A 309 -29.86 -4.74 28.45
N GLY A 310 -30.78 -5.54 28.97
CA GLY A 310 -30.64 -6.29 30.21
C GLY A 310 -30.80 -7.77 29.91
N GLU A 311 -29.74 -8.54 30.15
CA GLU A 311 -29.79 -9.99 30.14
C GLU A 311 -30.74 -10.49 31.24
N GLY A 312 -31.65 -11.39 30.87
CA GLY A 312 -32.33 -12.29 31.82
C GLY A 312 -33.69 -11.84 32.35
N ALA A 313 -34.76 -12.31 31.71
CA ALA A 313 -35.95 -12.84 32.40
C ALA A 313 -36.86 -13.55 31.39
N ALA A 314 -37.24 -14.78 31.70
CA ALA A 314 -38.26 -15.52 30.97
C ALA A 314 -39.60 -14.77 31.05
N GLN A 315 -40.22 -14.48 29.90
CA GLN A 315 -41.61 -14.02 29.85
C GLN A 315 -42.45 -14.96 28.97
N THR A 316 -43.47 -15.50 29.62
CA THR A 316 -44.53 -16.36 29.13
C THR A 316 -45.39 -15.67 28.06
N GLY A 317 -45.64 -16.36 26.95
CA GLY A 317 -46.87 -16.17 26.16
C GLY A 317 -46.85 -15.18 24.98
N LEU A 318 -45.71 -14.60 24.61
CA LEU A 318 -45.62 -13.75 23.41
C LEU A 318 -44.92 -14.51 22.27
N LYS A 319 -45.54 -14.61 21.09
CA LYS A 319 -44.86 -15.10 19.88
C LYS A 319 -43.90 -14.02 19.39
N PHE A 320 -42.61 -14.24 19.57
CA PHE A 320 -41.55 -13.35 19.13
C PHE A 320 -41.31 -13.50 17.62
N LEU A 321 -41.24 -12.40 16.88
CA LEU A 321 -40.60 -12.35 15.57
C LEU A 321 -39.27 -11.61 15.74
N SER A 322 -38.17 -12.36 15.73
CA SER A 322 -36.82 -11.80 15.63
C SER A 322 -36.44 -11.68 14.15
N GLN A 323 -35.92 -10.53 13.73
CA GLN A 323 -35.27 -10.38 12.42
C GLN A 323 -33.87 -9.80 12.59
N SER A 324 -32.90 -10.38 11.88
CA SER A 324 -31.55 -9.82 11.78
C SER A 324 -31.56 -8.58 10.89
N ALA A 325 -30.61 -7.67 11.13
CA ALA A 325 -30.58 -6.31 10.60
C ALA A 325 -30.41 -6.18 9.07
N GLU A 326 -30.34 -7.26 8.30
CA GLU A 326 -30.10 -7.21 6.85
C GLU A 326 -31.36 -7.11 5.97
N ALA A 327 -32.56 -6.96 6.53
CA ALA A 327 -33.77 -6.81 5.71
C ALA A 327 -34.85 -5.92 6.36
N ALA A 328 -34.55 -4.66 6.66
CA ALA A 328 -35.58 -3.69 7.01
C ALA A 328 -36.30 -3.18 5.75
N THR A 329 -37.19 -3.99 5.17
CA THR A 329 -38.13 -3.53 4.13
C THR A 329 -39.48 -4.25 4.21
N LYS A 330 -39.84 -4.75 5.39
CA LYS A 330 -41.19 -5.26 5.64
C LYS A 330 -42.00 -4.22 6.41
N VAL A 331 -43.07 -3.76 5.78
CA VAL A 331 -44.06 -2.89 6.40
C VAL A 331 -45.12 -3.81 7.01
N TYR A 332 -45.62 -3.49 8.20
CA TYR A 332 -46.69 -4.25 8.84
C TYR A 332 -47.89 -3.34 9.06
N ARG A 333 -49.10 -3.87 8.93
CA ARG A 333 -50.35 -3.17 9.24
C ARG A 333 -51.16 -3.94 10.27
N LEU A 334 -51.96 -3.21 11.05
CA LEU A 334 -53.01 -3.78 11.88
C LEU A 334 -54.31 -3.80 11.09
N ARG A 335 -54.89 -4.98 10.86
CA ARG A 335 -56.21 -5.17 10.23
C ARG A 335 -57.21 -5.60 11.30
N LYS A 336 -58.36 -4.94 11.37
CA LYS A 336 -59.48 -5.41 12.21
C LYS A 336 -60.04 -6.71 11.63
N LEU A 337 -60.25 -7.72 12.48
CA LEU A 337 -60.94 -8.96 12.13
C LEU A 337 -62.42 -8.72 11.81
#